data_AF-A0A0A0WN15-F1
#
_entry.id   AF-A0A0A0WN15-F1
#
_cell.length_a   1.000
_cell.length_b   1.000
_cell.length_c   1.000
_cell.angle_alpha   90.00
_cell.angle_beta   90.00
_cell.angle_gamma   90.00
#
_symmetry.space_group_name_H-M   'P 1'
#
loop_
_entity.id
_entity.type
_entity.pdbx_description
1 polymer ?
#
loop_
_entity_poly.entity_id
_entity_poly.type
_entity_poly.pdbx_seq_one_letter_code
_entity_poly.pdbx_strand_id
1 'polypeptide(L)'
;MADFFYKHGKKYYKNYSYSHNKKENCFTKTHTIAGSNIPLDIIVPANTSRIVFEDATNNHNKTLLQFHVPGTSAPIVVTIRTRNSRRPITATIASGETRILQVENFESLTLTNNNNTSSDIGIFIQKTFCICCDDQNDYYAEQSHSLNQKSNCFIETHTIAGSGTSSTGNVPLDIIVPPNSSRVVFEDLTINHNKTLLQISVPNDSGPIEVTIRTRISNTPIIATIVPNETRIFQVEDFQELTLTNNSDSFDFIDIFINKTFCICCDDQNNPCDECNHEYDNDYDC
;
A
#
# COMPACT_ATOMS: atom_id res chain seq x y z
N MET A 1 -40.54 29.41 28.06
CA MET A 1 -40.74 30.34 26.92
C MET A 1 -41.21 29.50 25.74
N ALA A 2 -42.16 29.97 24.92
CA ALA A 2 -42.78 29.14 23.89
C ALA A 2 -41.88 28.96 22.65
N ASP A 3 -41.67 27.71 22.21
CA ASP A 3 -40.80 27.30 21.08
C ASP A 3 -41.45 27.46 19.68
N PHE A 4 -42.27 28.48 19.51
CA PHE A 4 -42.90 28.77 18.22
C PHE A 4 -43.16 30.26 18.03
N PHE A 5 -43.23 30.68 16.76
CA PHE A 5 -43.65 32.02 16.36
C PHE A 5 -44.67 31.94 15.23
N TYR A 6 -45.55 32.94 15.13
CA TYR A 6 -46.54 33.01 14.05
C TYR A 6 -46.05 33.96 12.94
N LYS A 7 -46.14 33.51 11.68
CA LYS A 7 -45.90 34.35 10.49
C LYS A 7 -47.04 34.14 9.49
N HIS A 8 -47.71 35.21 9.07
CA HIS A 8 -48.90 35.14 8.19
C HIS A 8 -49.99 34.17 8.69
N GLY A 9 -50.29 34.19 9.98
CA GLY A 9 -51.35 33.34 10.58
C GLY A 9 -51.02 31.85 10.67
N LYS A 10 -49.83 31.41 10.23
CA LYS A 10 -49.36 30.02 10.40
C LYS A 10 -48.36 29.93 11.53
N LYS A 11 -48.48 28.86 12.33
CA LYS A 11 -47.60 28.55 13.48
C LYS A 11 -46.32 27.88 12.97
N TYR A 12 -45.16 28.47 13.25
CA TYR A 12 -43.85 27.92 12.93
C TYR A 12 -43.13 27.53 14.21
N TYR A 13 -42.67 26.29 14.28
CA TYR A 13 -41.89 25.78 15.41
C TYR A 13 -40.42 26.11 15.19
N LYS A 14 -39.70 26.47 16.27
CA LYS A 14 -38.24 26.58 16.24
C LYS A 14 -37.68 25.16 16.06
N ASN A 15 -37.22 24.81 14.87
CA ASN A 15 -36.36 23.64 14.69
C ASN A 15 -35.01 23.96 15.32
N TYR A 16 -34.82 23.53 16.56
CA TYR A 16 -33.49 23.38 17.12
C TYR A 16 -32.84 22.18 16.41
N SER A 17 -32.10 22.45 15.33
CA SER A 17 -31.13 21.48 14.81
C SER A 17 -30.00 21.38 15.83
N TYR A 18 -30.19 20.56 16.86
CA TYR A 18 -29.06 20.05 17.62
C TYR A 18 -28.28 19.17 16.65
N SER A 19 -27.27 19.73 15.99
CA SER A 19 -26.25 18.93 15.33
C SER A 19 -25.50 18.22 16.45
N HIS A 20 -25.90 16.98 16.76
CA HIS A 20 -25.01 16.06 17.45
C HIS A 20 -23.86 15.77 16.49
N ASN A 21 -22.88 16.68 16.44
CA ASN A 21 -21.57 16.41 15.90
C ASN A 21 -20.90 15.43 16.87
N LYS A 22 -21.35 14.18 16.89
CA LYS A 22 -20.54 13.11 17.46
C LYS A 22 -19.39 12.94 16.50
N LYS A 23 -18.19 13.25 16.98
CA LYS A 23 -16.97 12.83 16.30
C LYS A 23 -17.01 11.31 16.27
N GLU A 24 -17.05 10.73 15.08
CA GLU A 24 -16.78 9.31 14.94
C GLU A 24 -15.37 9.08 15.47
N ASN A 25 -15.22 8.17 16.42
CA ASN A 25 -13.91 7.80 16.93
C ASN A 25 -13.36 6.73 15.99
N CYS A 26 -12.59 7.16 15.00
CA CYS A 26 -11.92 6.23 14.11
C CYS A 26 -10.56 5.81 14.65
N PHE A 27 -10.12 4.65 14.19
CA PHE A 27 -8.85 4.02 14.53
C PHE A 27 -8.33 3.30 13.30
N THR A 28 -7.03 3.04 13.28
CA THR A 28 -6.40 2.17 12.30
C THR A 28 -6.00 0.85 12.93
N LYS A 29 -6.04 -0.20 12.11
CA LYS A 29 -5.44 -1.48 12.46
C LYS A 29 -4.77 -2.10 11.26
N THR A 30 -3.68 -2.82 11.51
CA THR A 30 -2.97 -3.58 10.49
C THR A 30 -3.17 -5.08 10.70
N HIS A 31 -3.65 -5.75 9.67
CA HIS A 31 -3.64 -7.21 9.57
C HIS A 31 -2.43 -7.66 8.75
N THR A 32 -1.79 -8.73 9.19
CA THR A 32 -0.71 -9.38 8.44
C THR A 32 -1.14 -10.81 8.13
N ILE A 33 -1.19 -11.16 6.84
CA ILE A 33 -1.42 -12.54 6.41
C ILE A 33 -0.07 -13.27 6.45
N ALA A 34 -0.09 -14.52 6.93
CA ALA A 34 1.08 -15.37 7.17
C ALA A 34 1.94 -15.04 8.41
N GLY A 35 1.51 -14.12 9.28
CA GLY A 35 1.86 -14.03 10.71
C GLY A 35 3.32 -13.69 11.10
N SER A 36 4.32 -13.93 10.26
CA SER A 36 5.74 -13.85 10.64
C SER A 36 6.70 -13.45 9.51
N ASN A 37 6.35 -12.48 8.65
CA ASN A 37 7.14 -12.09 7.46
C ASN A 37 7.51 -13.27 6.52
N ILE A 38 6.90 -14.44 6.72
CA ILE A 38 7.04 -15.62 5.89
C ILE A 38 5.93 -15.51 4.84
N PRO A 39 6.24 -15.50 3.54
CA PRO A 39 5.21 -15.55 2.51
C PRO A 39 4.36 -16.82 2.63
N LEU A 40 3.05 -16.70 2.37
CA LEU A 40 2.18 -17.85 2.16
C LEU A 40 2.42 -18.40 0.77
N ASP A 41 2.87 -19.65 0.68
CA ASP A 41 3.04 -20.34 -0.60
C ASP A 41 1.70 -20.81 -1.16
N ILE A 42 1.43 -20.41 -2.41
CA ILE A 42 0.21 -20.75 -3.13
C ILE A 42 0.57 -21.47 -4.43
N ILE A 43 0.02 -22.66 -4.61
CA ILE A 43 0.09 -23.40 -5.88
C ILE A 43 -1.03 -22.92 -6.78
N VAL A 44 -0.67 -22.38 -7.96
CA VAL A 44 -1.61 -21.97 -9.01
C VAL A 44 -1.57 -23.00 -10.14
N PRO A 45 -2.64 -23.81 -10.32
CA PRO A 45 -2.65 -24.84 -11.35
C PRO A 45 -2.51 -24.29 -12.78
N ALA A 46 -2.02 -25.13 -13.69
CA ALA A 46 -1.87 -24.81 -15.11
C ALA A 46 -3.15 -24.24 -15.72
N ASN A 47 -3.02 -23.17 -16.52
CA ASN A 47 -4.12 -22.52 -17.24
C ASN A 47 -5.32 -22.16 -16.35
N THR A 48 -5.07 -21.67 -15.12
CA THR A 48 -6.13 -21.25 -14.19
C THR A 48 -5.95 -19.81 -13.73
N SER A 49 -7.08 -19.20 -13.34
CA SER A 49 -7.14 -17.92 -12.65
C SER A 49 -7.94 -18.09 -11.37
N ARG A 50 -7.44 -17.56 -10.25
CA ARG A 50 -8.05 -17.72 -8.93
C ARG A 50 -7.90 -16.45 -8.11
N ILE A 51 -8.97 -16.08 -7.41
CA ILE A 51 -8.93 -15.04 -6.40
C ILE A 51 -8.38 -15.66 -5.11
N VAL A 52 -7.34 -15.04 -4.54
CA VAL A 52 -6.65 -15.55 -3.34
C VAL A 52 -6.79 -14.65 -2.12
N PHE A 53 -7.20 -13.40 -2.34
CA PHE A 53 -7.54 -12.48 -1.27
C PHE A 53 -8.63 -11.52 -1.74
N GLU A 54 -9.68 -11.40 -0.94
CA GLU A 54 -10.80 -10.48 -1.14
C GLU A 54 -10.99 -9.66 0.13
N ASP A 55 -11.19 -8.36 -0.05
CA ASP A 55 -11.57 -7.45 1.00
C ASP A 55 -13.06 -7.13 0.87
N ALA A 56 -13.88 -7.94 1.54
CA ALA A 56 -15.33 -7.81 1.58
C ALA A 56 -15.84 -6.66 2.49
N THR A 57 -14.96 -5.72 2.83
CA THR A 57 -15.31 -4.49 3.55
C THR A 57 -15.41 -3.30 2.58
N ASN A 58 -15.87 -2.15 3.06
CA ASN A 58 -15.99 -0.92 2.29
C ASN A 58 -15.11 0.22 2.86
N ASN A 59 -14.25 -0.06 3.83
CA ASN A 59 -13.41 0.95 4.45
C ASN A 59 -12.23 1.35 3.56
N HIS A 60 -11.78 2.59 3.75
CA HIS A 60 -10.50 3.05 3.23
C HIS A 60 -9.36 2.23 3.84
N ASN A 61 -8.42 1.82 2.99
CA ASN A 61 -7.29 1.01 3.42
C ASN A 61 -6.07 1.16 2.51
N LYS A 62 -4.92 0.79 3.04
CA LYS A 62 -3.66 0.65 2.29
C LYS A 62 -3.14 -0.76 2.48
N THR A 63 -2.74 -1.39 1.38
CA THR A 63 -2.33 -2.79 1.37
C THR A 63 -0.96 -2.89 0.72
N LEU A 64 0.01 -3.41 1.47
CA LEU A 64 1.30 -3.86 0.98
C LEU A 64 1.18 -5.32 0.54
N LEU A 65 1.65 -5.61 -0.66
CA LEU A 65 1.66 -6.92 -1.28
C LEU A 65 3.08 -7.23 -1.71
N GLN A 66 3.66 -8.31 -1.19
CA GLN A 66 4.93 -8.85 -1.65
C GLN A 66 4.68 -10.19 -2.33
N PHE A 67 5.18 -10.31 -3.56
CA PHE A 67 5.10 -11.50 -4.38
C PHE A 67 6.50 -12.07 -4.59
N HIS A 68 6.64 -13.38 -4.52
CA HIS A 68 7.85 -14.09 -4.89
C HIS A 68 7.50 -15.32 -5.73
N VAL A 69 7.99 -15.38 -6.96
CA VAL A 69 7.89 -16.60 -7.78
C VAL A 69 9.24 -17.33 -7.71
N PRO A 70 9.31 -18.58 -7.24
CA PRO A 70 10.55 -19.34 -7.20
C PRO A 70 11.19 -19.50 -8.58
N GLY A 71 12.52 -19.59 -8.66
CA GLY A 71 13.27 -19.75 -9.92
C GLY A 71 12.97 -21.03 -10.72
N THR A 72 12.31 -22.01 -10.10
CA THR A 72 11.83 -23.25 -10.74
C THR A 72 10.39 -23.17 -11.21
N SER A 73 9.67 -22.11 -10.81
CA SER A 73 8.26 -21.87 -11.12
C SER A 73 8.10 -21.00 -12.36
N ALA A 74 6.97 -21.16 -13.05
CA ALA A 74 6.66 -20.39 -14.24
C ALA A 74 6.14 -18.98 -13.86
N PRO A 75 6.18 -17.99 -14.78
CA PRO A 75 5.68 -16.66 -14.46
C PRO A 75 4.20 -16.65 -14.09
N ILE A 76 3.84 -15.86 -13.08
CA ILE A 76 2.46 -15.67 -12.62
C ILE A 76 2.02 -14.24 -12.92
N VAL A 77 0.82 -14.08 -13.47
CA VAL A 77 0.19 -12.77 -13.62
C VAL A 77 -0.60 -12.47 -12.36
N VAL A 78 -0.25 -11.38 -11.68
CA VAL A 78 -1.01 -10.84 -10.55
C VAL A 78 -1.92 -9.73 -11.04
N THR A 79 -3.19 -9.77 -10.64
CA THR A 79 -4.19 -8.74 -10.95
C THR A 79 -4.79 -8.24 -9.65
N ILE A 80 -4.62 -6.95 -9.39
CA ILE A 80 -5.13 -6.27 -8.20
C ILE A 80 -6.26 -5.34 -8.63
N ARG A 81 -7.42 -5.49 -8.01
CA ARG A 81 -8.53 -4.54 -8.13
C ARG A 81 -8.56 -3.61 -6.93
N THR A 82 -8.89 -2.36 -7.17
CA THR A 82 -9.12 -1.35 -6.12
C THR A 82 -10.50 -0.74 -6.34
N ARG A 83 -11.22 -0.42 -5.26
CA ARG A 83 -12.65 -0.07 -5.31
C ARG A 83 -12.97 1.15 -6.19
N ASN A 84 -12.05 2.10 -6.26
CA ASN A 84 -12.25 3.37 -6.97
C ASN A 84 -11.58 3.40 -8.35
N SER A 85 -10.98 2.30 -8.81
CA SER A 85 -10.37 2.22 -10.13
C SER A 85 -11.14 1.29 -11.05
N ARG A 86 -11.48 1.79 -12.24
CA ARG A 86 -12.05 0.94 -13.31
C ARG A 86 -11.00 0.06 -13.98
N ARG A 87 -9.72 0.38 -13.82
CA ARG A 87 -8.60 -0.35 -14.42
C ARG A 87 -7.87 -1.12 -13.33
N PRO A 88 -7.83 -2.47 -13.40
CA PRO A 88 -7.03 -3.24 -12.47
C PRO A 88 -5.55 -2.99 -12.70
N ILE A 89 -4.76 -3.13 -11.65
CA ILE A 89 -3.30 -3.15 -11.74
C ILE A 89 -2.90 -4.57 -12.10
N THR A 90 -2.13 -4.74 -13.16
CA THR A 90 -1.67 -6.05 -13.63
C THR A 90 -0.15 -6.07 -13.73
N ALA A 91 0.48 -7.09 -13.16
CA ALA A 91 1.91 -7.33 -13.29
C ALA A 91 2.18 -8.80 -13.59
N THR A 92 3.18 -9.09 -14.42
CA THR A 92 3.71 -10.45 -14.57
C THR A 92 4.94 -10.56 -13.70
N ILE A 93 4.92 -11.48 -12.74
CA ILE A 93 6.06 -11.77 -11.87
C ILE A 93 6.82 -12.92 -12.51
N ALA A 94 8.04 -12.64 -12.98
CA ALA A 94 8.86 -13.62 -13.67
C ALA A 94 9.42 -14.67 -12.69
N SER A 95 9.96 -15.75 -13.26
CA SER A 95 10.63 -16.78 -12.47
C SER A 95 11.82 -16.19 -11.69
N GLY A 96 11.90 -16.53 -10.39
CA GLY A 96 12.91 -16.01 -9.46
C GLY A 96 12.74 -14.52 -9.14
N GLU A 97 11.61 -13.89 -9.47
CA GLU A 97 11.35 -12.48 -9.20
C GLU A 97 10.63 -12.28 -7.87
N THR A 98 11.09 -11.28 -7.12
CA THR A 98 10.37 -10.71 -6.00
C THR A 98 9.92 -9.31 -6.39
N ARG A 99 8.62 -9.02 -6.26
CA ARG A 99 8.05 -7.70 -6.54
C ARG A 99 7.11 -7.28 -5.43
N ILE A 100 7.22 -6.04 -5.02
CA ILE A 100 6.46 -5.46 -3.92
C ILE A 100 5.62 -4.31 -4.46
N LEU A 101 4.34 -4.31 -4.13
CA LEU A 101 3.39 -3.29 -4.54
C LEU A 101 2.67 -2.77 -3.29
N GLN A 102 2.57 -1.46 -3.14
CA GLN A 102 1.65 -0.85 -2.19
C GLN A 102 0.50 -0.18 -2.93
N VAL A 103 -0.73 -0.49 -2.53
CA VAL A 103 -1.96 0.01 -3.16
C VAL A 103 -2.93 0.57 -2.12
N GLU A 104 -3.82 1.43 -2.59
CA GLU A 104 -4.88 2.05 -1.79
C GLU A 104 -6.25 1.52 -2.21
N ASN A 105 -7.16 1.41 -1.26
CA ASN A 105 -8.52 0.90 -1.44
C ASN A 105 -8.55 -0.48 -2.12
N PHE A 106 -7.70 -1.38 -1.64
CA PHE A 106 -7.61 -2.75 -2.14
C PHE A 106 -8.96 -3.47 -2.03
N GLU A 107 -9.38 -4.11 -3.12
CA GLU A 107 -10.62 -4.88 -3.24
C GLU A 107 -10.32 -6.38 -3.37
N SER A 108 -9.46 -6.77 -4.30
CA SER A 108 -9.15 -8.19 -4.52
C SER A 108 -7.80 -8.40 -5.20
N LEU A 109 -7.24 -9.60 -4.98
CA LEU A 109 -6.03 -10.11 -5.62
C LEU A 109 -6.36 -11.42 -6.33
N THR A 110 -6.14 -11.43 -7.64
CA THR A 110 -6.26 -12.60 -8.51
C THR A 110 -4.90 -13.03 -9.02
N LEU A 111 -4.62 -14.33 -8.95
CA LEU A 111 -3.45 -14.96 -9.54
C LEU A 111 -3.86 -15.72 -10.79
N THR A 112 -3.13 -15.52 -11.88
CA THR A 112 -3.37 -16.21 -13.15
C THR A 112 -2.10 -16.91 -13.61
N ASN A 113 -2.20 -18.21 -13.81
CA ASN A 113 -1.16 -19.03 -14.41
C ASN A 113 -1.56 -19.37 -15.84
N ASN A 114 -0.91 -18.74 -16.81
CA ASN A 114 -1.13 -18.97 -18.25
C ASN A 114 -0.22 -20.06 -18.83
N ASN A 115 0.47 -20.82 -17.98
CA ASN A 115 1.38 -21.87 -18.39
C ASN A 115 0.71 -23.25 -18.35
N ASN A 116 1.32 -24.21 -19.04
CA ASN A 116 0.83 -25.58 -19.14
C ASN A 116 1.16 -26.46 -17.91
N THR A 117 1.93 -25.94 -16.95
CA THR A 117 2.27 -26.60 -15.69
C THR A 117 1.81 -25.75 -14.52
N SER A 118 1.55 -26.40 -13.38
CA SER A 118 1.35 -25.68 -12.12
C SER A 118 2.58 -24.84 -11.79
N SER A 119 2.37 -23.78 -11.03
CA SER A 119 3.42 -22.88 -10.61
C SER A 119 3.15 -22.39 -9.19
N ASP A 120 4.20 -22.12 -8.45
CA ASP A 120 4.13 -21.66 -7.07
C ASP A 120 4.40 -20.16 -6.99
N ILE A 121 3.79 -19.51 -6.01
CA ILE A 121 4.04 -18.12 -5.68
C ILE A 121 3.87 -17.90 -4.17
N GLY A 122 4.89 -17.32 -3.55
CA GLY A 122 4.85 -16.84 -2.18
C GLY A 122 4.21 -15.46 -2.12
N ILE A 123 3.25 -15.28 -1.21
CA ILE A 123 2.55 -14.00 -1.02
C ILE A 123 2.59 -13.57 0.44
N PHE A 124 3.08 -12.37 0.68
CA PHE A 124 2.99 -11.70 1.97
C PHE A 124 2.13 -10.45 1.84
N ILE A 125 1.22 -10.23 2.81
CA ILE A 125 0.26 -9.14 2.77
C ILE A 125 0.21 -8.44 4.13
N GLN A 126 0.43 -7.13 4.14
CA GLN A 126 0.05 -6.26 5.24
C GLN A 126 -1.03 -5.31 4.78
N LYS A 127 -2.11 -5.23 5.55
CA LYS A 127 -3.25 -4.37 5.25
C LYS A 127 -3.57 -3.50 6.45
N THR A 128 -3.37 -2.20 6.30
CA THR A 128 -3.81 -1.19 7.25
C THR A 128 -5.16 -0.63 6.80
N PHE A 129 -6.15 -0.65 7.69
CA PHE A 129 -7.51 -0.20 7.39
C PHE A 129 -8.09 0.64 8.51
N CYS A 130 -9.08 1.44 8.15
CA CYS A 130 -9.85 2.27 9.07
C CYS A 130 -10.99 1.47 9.73
N ILE A 131 -11.21 1.72 11.02
CA ILE A 131 -12.37 1.28 11.79
C ILE A 131 -12.92 2.51 12.51
N CYS A 132 -14.14 2.91 12.20
CA CYS A 132 -14.85 3.95 12.94
C CYS A 132 -15.81 3.30 13.92
N CYS A 133 -15.66 3.65 15.19
CA CYS A 133 -16.53 3.20 16.27
C CYS A 133 -17.54 4.31 16.54
N ASP A 134 -18.76 4.10 16.07
CA ASP A 134 -19.87 4.96 16.47
C ASP A 134 -20.41 4.54 17.83
N ASP A 135 -20.36 5.47 18.77
CA ASP A 135 -21.10 5.37 20.01
C ASP A 135 -22.60 5.65 19.73
N GLN A 136 -23.32 4.79 18.98
CA GLN A 136 -24.71 4.35 19.27
C GLN A 136 -25.47 3.57 18.16
N ASN A 137 -26.31 2.66 18.66
CA ASN A 137 -27.48 2.02 18.03
C ASN A 137 -28.52 3.03 17.46
N ASP A 138 -28.19 3.78 16.41
CA ASP A 138 -29.19 4.63 15.76
C ASP A 138 -29.56 4.07 14.38
N TYR A 139 -30.61 3.23 14.39
CA TYR A 139 -31.32 2.66 13.24
C TYR A 139 -31.95 3.73 12.30
N TYR A 140 -31.68 5.02 12.53
CA TYR A 140 -32.10 6.14 11.69
C TYR A 140 -31.09 7.29 11.81
N ALA A 141 -30.03 7.26 11.01
CA ALA A 141 -29.24 8.47 10.75
C ALA A 141 -29.68 9.05 9.40
N GLU A 142 -30.49 10.10 9.45
CA GLU A 142 -30.73 10.95 8.29
C GLU A 142 -29.40 11.54 7.80
N GLN A 143 -29.21 11.56 6.48
CA GLN A 143 -28.07 12.18 5.81
C GLN A 143 -27.97 13.67 6.16
N SER A 144 -27.26 13.99 7.24
CA SER A 144 -26.80 15.35 7.50
C SER A 144 -25.49 15.56 6.77
N HIS A 145 -25.53 16.30 5.66
CA HIS A 145 -24.35 16.86 5.03
C HIS A 145 -23.72 17.91 5.97
N SER A 146 -22.96 17.48 6.98
CA SER A 146 -22.13 18.39 7.76
C SER A 146 -20.83 18.64 7.01
N LEU A 147 -20.76 19.79 6.35
CA LEU A 147 -19.50 20.41 5.94
C LEU A 147 -18.58 20.52 7.16
N ASN A 148 -17.39 19.91 7.08
CA ASN A 148 -16.30 19.94 8.07
C ASN A 148 -16.42 18.99 9.26
N GLN A 149 -16.70 17.70 9.05
CA GLN A 149 -16.12 16.69 9.94
C GLN A 149 -14.62 16.59 9.58
N LYS A 150 -13.77 16.84 10.58
CA LYS A 150 -12.32 16.78 10.42
C LYS A 150 -11.91 15.31 10.43
N SER A 151 -11.34 14.83 9.34
CA SER A 151 -10.84 13.46 9.23
C SER A 151 -9.95 13.06 10.38
N ASN A 152 -10.16 11.85 10.88
CA ASN A 152 -9.16 11.23 11.74
C ASN A 152 -8.06 10.65 10.86
N CYS A 153 -6.94 11.35 10.75
CA CYS A 153 -5.77 10.88 10.03
C CYS A 153 -4.76 10.25 10.98
N PHE A 154 -4.19 9.13 10.56
CA PHE A 154 -3.24 8.32 11.31
C PHE A 154 -1.96 8.14 10.51
N ILE A 155 -0.85 7.99 11.24
CA ILE A 155 0.44 7.63 10.68
C ILE A 155 0.65 6.15 10.95
N GLU A 156 0.84 5.39 9.90
CA GLU A 156 1.00 3.93 9.95
C GLU A 156 2.25 3.53 9.18
N THR A 157 2.77 2.33 9.47
CA THR A 157 4.00 1.85 8.84
C THR A 157 3.85 0.41 8.37
N HIS A 158 4.18 0.17 7.11
CA HIS A 158 4.41 -1.16 6.58
C HIS A 158 5.91 -1.48 6.61
N THR A 159 6.23 -2.73 6.92
CA THR A 159 7.60 -3.23 6.97
C THR A 159 7.74 -4.38 6.00
N ILE A 160 8.74 -4.28 5.13
CA ILE A 160 9.19 -5.37 4.25
C ILE A 160 10.51 -5.87 4.80
N ALA A 161 10.51 -7.13 5.19
CA ALA A 161 11.64 -7.81 5.80
C ALA A 161 11.56 -9.30 5.46
N GLY A 162 12.70 -9.97 5.48
CA GLY A 162 12.75 -11.43 5.41
C GLY A 162 12.28 -12.09 6.71
N SER A 163 12.47 -13.40 6.77
CA SER A 163 12.09 -14.23 7.92
C SER A 163 13.22 -15.18 8.32
N GLY A 164 13.47 -15.33 9.62
CA GLY A 164 14.41 -16.31 10.17
C GLY A 164 14.00 -16.74 11.57
N THR A 165 14.08 -18.04 11.87
CA THR A 165 13.59 -18.63 13.12
C THR A 165 14.34 -18.17 14.39
N SER A 166 15.44 -17.45 14.23
CA SER A 166 16.28 -16.91 15.31
C SER A 166 16.72 -15.46 15.07
N SER A 167 16.15 -14.78 14.07
CA SER A 167 16.56 -13.42 13.71
C SER A 167 15.70 -12.40 14.44
N THR A 168 16.30 -11.69 15.41
CA THR A 168 15.70 -10.52 16.05
C THR A 168 16.23 -9.25 15.39
N GLY A 169 15.36 -8.35 14.95
CA GLY A 169 15.74 -7.05 14.33
C GLY A 169 15.30 -6.90 12.88
N ASN A 170 16.00 -6.05 12.12
CA ASN A 170 15.77 -5.82 10.69
C ASN A 170 16.28 -7.02 9.89
N VAL A 171 15.40 -7.98 9.59
CA VAL A 171 15.74 -9.14 8.76
C VAL A 171 15.68 -8.72 7.29
N PRO A 172 16.78 -8.76 6.53
CA PRO A 172 16.72 -8.41 5.11
C PRO A 172 15.93 -9.45 4.32
N LEU A 173 15.26 -8.98 3.27
CA LEU A 173 14.66 -9.76 2.21
C LEU A 173 15.67 -9.86 1.07
N ASP A 174 15.98 -11.07 0.63
CA ASP A 174 16.90 -11.30 -0.47
C ASP A 174 16.20 -11.11 -1.83
N ILE A 175 16.82 -10.33 -2.71
CA ILE A 175 16.33 -9.97 -4.03
C ILE A 175 17.34 -10.40 -5.08
N ILE A 176 16.92 -11.34 -5.91
CA ILE A 176 17.71 -11.78 -7.06
C ILE A 176 17.62 -10.71 -8.15
N VAL A 177 18.75 -10.25 -8.68
CA VAL A 177 18.83 -9.39 -9.86
C VAL A 177 19.66 -10.10 -10.94
N PRO A 178 19.04 -10.54 -12.05
CA PRO A 178 19.74 -11.24 -13.13
C PRO A 178 20.87 -10.39 -13.76
N PRO A 179 21.86 -11.04 -14.40
CA PRO A 179 22.96 -10.34 -15.04
C PRO A 179 22.48 -9.39 -16.13
N ASN A 180 23.14 -8.24 -16.25
CA ASN A 180 22.86 -7.21 -17.25
C ASN A 180 21.37 -6.83 -17.34
N SER A 181 20.71 -6.70 -16.19
CA SER A 181 19.28 -6.45 -16.10
C SER A 181 18.91 -5.49 -14.97
N SER A 182 17.69 -4.96 -15.04
CA SER A 182 17.09 -4.16 -13.99
C SER A 182 15.81 -4.82 -13.49
N ARG A 183 15.54 -4.70 -12.19
CA ARG A 183 14.28 -5.12 -11.58
C ARG A 183 13.68 -3.98 -10.77
N VAL A 184 12.39 -3.74 -11.00
CA VAL A 184 11.58 -2.88 -10.14
C VAL A 184 11.17 -3.72 -8.94
N VAL A 185 11.69 -3.38 -7.77
CA VAL A 185 11.55 -4.20 -6.57
C VAL A 185 10.37 -3.73 -5.72
N PHE A 186 10.18 -2.42 -5.61
CA PHE A 186 9.09 -1.84 -4.84
C PHE A 186 8.45 -0.67 -5.56
N GLU A 187 7.13 -0.72 -5.76
CA GLU A 187 6.32 0.38 -6.26
C GLU A 187 5.26 0.78 -5.23
N ASP A 188 5.15 2.07 -4.99
CA ASP A 188 4.07 2.67 -4.23
C ASP A 188 3.07 3.33 -5.18
N LEU A 189 1.95 2.66 -5.38
CA LEU A 189 0.88 3.07 -6.29
C LEU A 189 -0.19 3.90 -5.59
N THR A 190 0.04 4.29 -4.33
CA THR A 190 -0.81 5.24 -3.63
C THR A 190 -0.47 6.68 -4.03
N ILE A 191 -1.32 7.64 -3.65
CA ILE A 191 -1.11 9.07 -3.96
C ILE A 191 -0.69 9.90 -2.76
N ASN A 192 -0.78 9.33 -1.56
CA ASN A 192 -0.53 10.06 -0.33
C ASN A 192 0.96 10.34 -0.11
N HIS A 193 1.22 11.44 0.58
CA HIS A 193 2.53 11.74 1.13
C HIS A 193 3.03 10.60 2.02
N ASN A 194 4.31 10.28 1.90
CA ASN A 194 4.93 9.20 2.65
C ASN A 194 6.43 9.41 2.86
N LYS A 195 6.98 8.66 3.80
CA LYS A 195 8.43 8.57 4.03
C LYS A 195 8.84 7.11 4.05
N THR A 196 9.90 6.78 3.33
CA THR A 196 10.39 5.41 3.20
C THR A 196 11.86 5.36 3.61
N LEU A 197 12.17 4.50 4.57
CA LEU A 197 13.53 4.11 4.92
C LEU A 197 13.88 2.85 4.12
N LEU A 198 14.93 2.94 3.33
CA LEU A 198 15.48 1.83 2.55
C LEU A 198 16.86 1.51 3.11
N GLN A 199 17.10 0.27 3.51
CA GLN A 199 18.42 -0.27 3.78
C GLN A 199 18.72 -1.31 2.70
N ILE A 200 19.81 -1.11 1.97
CA ILE A 200 20.22 -1.98 0.86
C ILE A 200 21.65 -2.42 1.14
N SER A 201 21.87 -3.72 1.18
CA SER A 201 23.16 -4.35 1.45
C SER A 201 23.56 -5.20 0.25
N VAL A 202 24.79 -5.01 -0.24
CA VAL A 202 25.36 -5.81 -1.33
C VAL A 202 26.35 -6.80 -0.72
N PRO A 203 26.06 -8.11 -0.74
CA PRO A 203 26.97 -9.15 -0.27
C PRO A 203 28.32 -9.14 -1.01
N ASN A 204 29.35 -9.72 -0.39
CA ASN A 204 30.71 -9.74 -0.94
C ASN A 204 30.85 -10.58 -2.22
N ASP A 205 29.93 -11.51 -2.46
CA ASP A 205 29.86 -12.40 -3.62
C ASP A 205 28.97 -11.86 -4.75
N SER A 206 28.34 -10.70 -4.58
CA SER A 206 27.60 -10.00 -5.63
C SER A 206 28.47 -8.94 -6.32
N GLY A 207 28.07 -8.51 -7.52
CA GLY A 207 28.62 -7.35 -8.21
C GLY A 207 28.13 -6.02 -7.61
N PRO A 208 28.72 -4.87 -8.02
CA PRO A 208 28.18 -3.56 -7.68
C PRO A 208 26.77 -3.40 -8.26
N ILE A 209 25.83 -2.94 -7.43
CA ILE A 209 24.45 -2.68 -7.86
C ILE A 209 24.22 -1.18 -8.03
N GLU A 210 23.57 -0.79 -9.12
CA GLU A 210 23.04 0.56 -9.26
C GLU A 210 21.61 0.59 -8.70
N VAL A 211 21.38 1.50 -7.77
CA VAL A 211 20.10 1.78 -7.14
C VAL A 211 19.53 3.05 -7.75
N THR A 212 18.32 2.95 -8.29
CA THR A 212 17.54 4.09 -8.77
C THR A 212 16.27 4.21 -7.94
N ILE A 213 16.08 5.35 -7.28
CA ILE A 213 14.89 5.66 -6.49
C ILE A 213 14.18 6.84 -7.14
N ARG A 214 12.89 6.66 -7.43
CA ARG A 214 12.02 7.71 -7.94
C ARG A 214 11.13 8.23 -6.81
N THR A 215 10.92 9.54 -6.79
CA THR A 215 9.97 10.21 -5.89
C THR A 215 8.92 10.93 -6.73
N ARG A 216 7.74 11.20 -6.16
CA ARG A 216 6.65 11.87 -6.89
C ARG A 216 6.94 13.34 -7.19
N ILE A 217 7.68 14.02 -6.29
CA ILE A 217 7.91 15.46 -6.39
C ILE A 217 9.08 15.80 -7.31
N SER A 218 10.08 14.91 -7.41
CA SER A 218 11.29 15.16 -8.19
C SER A 218 11.26 14.41 -9.51
N ASN A 219 11.44 15.13 -10.61
CA ASN A 219 11.67 14.53 -11.92
C ASN A 219 13.07 13.91 -12.06
N THR A 220 13.99 14.23 -11.15
CA THR A 220 15.34 13.66 -11.12
C THR A 220 15.37 12.53 -10.09
N PRO A 221 15.62 11.27 -10.50
CA PRO A 221 15.74 10.16 -9.57
C PRO A 221 17.02 10.29 -8.72
N ILE A 222 16.98 9.70 -7.53
CA ILE A 222 18.18 9.48 -6.72
C ILE A 222 18.88 8.25 -7.28
N ILE A 223 20.12 8.39 -7.72
CA ILE A 223 20.93 7.30 -8.27
C ILE A 223 22.16 7.09 -7.38
N ALA A 224 22.46 5.84 -7.08
CA ALA A 224 23.60 5.45 -6.26
C ALA A 224 24.15 4.10 -6.73
N THR A 225 25.46 3.96 -6.83
CA THR A 225 26.11 2.65 -6.91
C THR A 225 26.49 2.21 -5.50
N ILE A 226 26.17 0.97 -5.16
CA ILE A 226 26.59 0.32 -3.90
C ILE A 226 27.54 -0.81 -4.29
N VAL A 227 28.74 -0.83 -3.70
CA VAL A 227 29.77 -1.83 -4.03
C VAL A 227 29.66 -3.07 -3.14
N PRO A 228 30.31 -4.19 -3.48
CA PRO A 228 30.27 -5.39 -2.66
C PRO A 228 30.76 -5.15 -1.23
N ASN A 229 30.12 -5.81 -0.27
CA ASN A 229 30.34 -5.65 1.17
C ASN A 229 30.01 -4.24 1.70
N GLU A 230 29.15 -3.50 1.01
CA GLU A 230 28.63 -2.20 1.45
C GLU A 230 27.14 -2.29 1.82
N THR A 231 26.75 -1.54 2.84
CA THR A 231 25.35 -1.27 3.15
C THR A 231 25.10 0.22 3.05
N ARG A 232 24.08 0.60 2.29
CA ARG A 232 23.67 1.99 2.14
C ARG A 232 22.22 2.17 2.57
N ILE A 233 21.98 3.24 3.33
CA ILE A 233 20.67 3.58 3.87
C ILE A 233 20.18 4.88 3.24
N PHE A 234 18.93 4.89 2.81
CA PHE A 234 18.25 6.06 2.26
C PHE A 234 17.00 6.36 3.08
N GLN A 235 16.77 7.64 3.38
CA GLN A 235 15.49 8.12 3.84
C GLN A 235 14.89 8.98 2.73
N VAL A 236 13.75 8.57 2.22
CA VAL A 236 13.16 9.09 0.99
C VAL A 236 11.76 9.60 1.28
N GLU A 237 11.51 10.84 0.90
CA GLU A 237 10.19 11.47 0.94
C GLU A 237 9.47 11.27 -0.39
N ASP A 238 8.17 11.02 -0.33
CA ASP A 238 7.29 10.75 -1.48
C ASP A 238 7.81 9.66 -2.41
N PHE A 239 8.34 8.61 -1.79
CA PHE A 239 8.86 7.43 -2.47
C PHE A 239 7.80 6.84 -3.41
N GLN A 240 8.18 6.62 -4.67
CA GLN A 240 7.33 6.05 -5.71
C GLN A 240 7.82 4.68 -6.17
N GLU A 241 9.12 4.54 -6.42
CA GLU A 241 9.68 3.34 -7.04
C GLU A 241 11.13 3.11 -6.61
N LEU A 242 11.49 1.85 -6.38
CA LEU A 242 12.86 1.37 -6.21
C LEU A 242 13.19 0.39 -7.34
N THR A 243 14.23 0.72 -8.10
CA THR A 243 14.79 -0.15 -9.13
C THR A 243 16.23 -0.51 -8.79
N LEU A 244 16.56 -1.80 -8.89
CA LEU A 244 17.91 -2.32 -8.77
C LEU A 244 18.41 -2.75 -10.16
N THR A 245 19.59 -2.30 -10.54
CA THR A 245 20.22 -2.60 -11.82
C THR A 245 21.55 -3.31 -11.59
N ASN A 246 21.64 -4.54 -12.10
CA ASN A 246 22.84 -5.35 -12.11
C ASN A 246 23.51 -5.23 -13.49
N ASN A 247 24.67 -4.58 -13.52
CA ASN A 247 25.49 -4.41 -14.73
C ASN A 247 26.63 -5.45 -14.82
N SER A 248 26.58 -6.50 -14.01
CA SER A 248 27.53 -7.61 -14.01
C SER A 248 27.00 -8.80 -14.82
N ASP A 249 27.90 -9.74 -15.10
CA ASP A 249 27.61 -10.95 -15.88
C ASP A 249 27.12 -12.13 -15.00
N SER A 250 26.99 -11.93 -13.69
CA SER A 250 26.47 -12.93 -12.73
C SER A 250 25.12 -12.51 -12.14
N PHE A 251 24.39 -13.47 -11.57
CA PHE A 251 23.26 -13.16 -10.71
C PHE A 251 23.76 -12.50 -9.43
N ASP A 252 23.10 -11.42 -9.03
CA ASP A 252 23.36 -10.75 -7.76
C ASP A 252 22.19 -11.01 -6.80
N PHE A 253 22.52 -11.20 -5.52
CA PHE A 253 21.59 -11.42 -4.43
C PHE A 253 21.68 -10.22 -3.51
N ILE A 254 20.65 -9.37 -3.51
CA ILE A 254 20.68 -8.08 -2.83
C ILE A 254 19.75 -8.11 -1.62
N ASP A 255 20.33 -7.85 -0.45
CA ASP A 255 19.60 -7.79 0.80
C ASP A 255 18.92 -6.43 0.94
N ILE A 256 17.59 -6.43 1.06
CA ILE A 256 16.80 -5.20 1.26
C ILE A 256 15.99 -5.24 2.56
N PHE A 257 15.90 -4.11 3.23
CA PHE A 257 14.94 -3.89 4.31
C PHE A 257 14.25 -2.55 4.07
N ILE A 258 12.92 -2.53 4.17
CA ILE A 258 12.13 -1.35 3.86
C ILE A 258 11.12 -1.08 4.96
N ASN A 259 11.13 0.14 5.50
CA ASN A 259 10.05 0.66 6.33
C ASN A 259 9.39 1.82 5.59
N LYS A 260 8.10 1.69 5.30
CA LYS A 260 7.33 2.73 4.65
C LYS A 260 6.27 3.26 5.59
N THR A 261 6.42 4.53 5.97
CA THR A 261 5.49 5.25 6.81
C THR A 261 4.61 6.15 5.95
N PHE A 262 3.30 6.10 6.18
CA PHE A 262 2.31 6.80 5.38
C PHE A 262 1.18 7.36 6.24
N CYS A 263 0.47 8.34 5.69
CA CYS A 263 -0.77 8.83 6.28
C CYS A 263 -1.97 8.07 5.72
N ILE A 264 -2.95 7.78 6.57
CA ILE A 264 -4.24 7.23 6.20
C ILE A 264 -5.33 8.01 6.95
N CYS A 265 -6.28 8.58 6.23
CA CYS A 265 -7.42 9.29 6.83
C CYS A 265 -8.66 8.42 6.80
N CYS A 266 -9.29 8.30 7.95
CA CYS A 266 -10.57 7.66 8.13
C CYS A 266 -11.64 8.74 8.04
N ASP A 267 -12.23 8.87 6.84
CA ASP A 267 -13.44 9.63 6.54
C ASP A 267 -14.26 8.85 5.52
N ASP A 268 -15.58 9.04 5.53
CA ASP A 268 -16.49 8.55 4.49
C ASP A 268 -16.21 9.12 3.10
N GLN A 269 -15.33 10.12 2.99
CA GLN A 269 -14.91 10.73 1.73
C GLN A 269 -13.43 10.44 1.49
N ASN A 270 -13.13 9.90 0.31
CA ASN A 270 -11.81 9.53 -0.19
C ASN A 270 -10.85 10.73 -0.37
N ASN A 271 -10.74 11.64 0.59
CA ASN A 271 -9.75 12.70 0.48
C ASN A 271 -8.38 12.12 0.84
N PRO A 272 -7.41 12.12 -0.11
CA PRO A 272 -6.02 11.95 0.28
C PRO A 272 -5.68 13.01 1.33
N CYS A 273 -4.70 12.74 2.17
CA CYS A 273 -4.20 13.74 3.11
C CYS A 273 -3.64 14.91 2.32
N ASP A 274 -4.50 15.86 1.96
CA ASP A 274 -4.08 17.13 1.39
C ASP A 274 -3.22 17.78 2.46
N GLU A 275 -1.99 18.07 2.07
CA GLU A 275 -1.15 19.01 2.78
C GLU A 275 -2.01 20.22 3.15
N CYS A 276 -1.84 20.69 4.38
CA CYS A 276 -2.39 21.96 4.84
C CYS A 276 -1.82 23.13 4.01
N ASN A 277 -2.20 23.26 2.76
CA ASN A 277 -2.06 24.46 1.96
C ASN A 277 -3.43 25.12 1.93
N HIS A 278 -3.70 25.86 3.00
CA HIS A 278 -4.49 27.07 2.82
C HIS A 278 -3.72 27.94 1.84
N GLU A 279 -4.13 27.95 0.57
CA GLU A 279 -4.39 29.17 -0.20
C GLU A 279 -4.74 28.85 -1.68
N TYR A 280 -6.02 29.11 -1.98
CA TYR A 280 -6.65 29.41 -3.27
C TYR A 280 -6.83 28.32 -4.34
N ASP A 281 -8.10 27.98 -4.55
CA ASP A 281 -8.81 27.75 -5.82
C ASP A 281 -7.99 27.30 -7.04
N ASN A 282 -8.30 26.12 -7.58
CA ASN A 282 -9.06 25.98 -8.84
C ASN A 282 -9.13 24.51 -9.29
N ASP A 283 -10.36 24.12 -9.65
CA ASP A 283 -10.81 23.05 -10.56
C ASP A 283 -9.76 22.09 -11.12
N TYR A 284 -9.91 20.79 -10.80
CA TYR A 284 -9.69 19.72 -11.77
C TYR A 284 -10.67 18.55 -11.59
N ASP A 285 -11.40 18.26 -12.67
CA ASP A 285 -12.08 17.00 -12.94
C ASP A 285 -11.12 15.80 -12.81
N CYS A 286 -11.59 14.75 -12.13
CA CYS A 286 -10.94 13.44 -11.96
C CYS A 286 -11.14 12.51 -13.16
#